data_AF-A0A9E4EFF0-F1
#
_entry.id   AF-A0A9E4EFF0-F1
#
_cell.length_a   1.000
_cell.length_b   1.000
_cell.length_c   1.000
_cell.angle_alpha   90.00
_cell.angle_beta   90.00
_cell.angle_gamma   90.00
#
_symmetry.space_group_name_H-M   'P 1'
#
loop_
_entity.id
_entity.type
_entity.pdbx_description
1 polymer ?
#
loop_
_entity_poly.entity_id
_entity_poly.type
_entity_poly.pdbx_seq_one_letter_code
_entity_poly.pdbx_strand_id
1 'polypeptide(L)'
;MTAKCTAQLLANPGVTQSLGRPRVSNDNPYSEVQFKTIKYHPGFPSRFGCIEDAKDFCRTFFQWYNTEHRHGGISLLTPQQVYFGRARGDREQTAGAGHGLRRQTRRFVKGPPKAAKLLAEAWINRAIPVTSANGAKPANGGKESSLN
;
A
#
# COMPACT_ATOMS: atom_id res chain seq x y z
N MET A 1 -28.07 -20.78 14.04
CA MET A 1 -26.61 -20.59 13.89
C MET A 1 -26.28 -19.15 14.23
N THR A 2 -25.46 -18.90 15.24
CA THR A 2 -24.93 -17.56 15.56
C THR A 2 -23.60 -17.37 14.85
N ALA A 3 -23.46 -16.28 14.08
CA ALA A 3 -22.20 -15.96 13.44
C ALA A 3 -21.13 -15.62 14.50
N LYS A 4 -19.91 -16.11 14.32
CA LYS A 4 -18.76 -15.68 15.12
C LYS A 4 -18.50 -14.19 14.87
N CYS A 5 -18.01 -13.46 15.88
CA CYS A 5 -17.58 -12.09 15.64
C CYS A 5 -16.32 -12.08 14.74
N THR A 6 -16.09 -10.98 14.01
CA THR A 6 -14.98 -10.87 13.05
C THR A 6 -13.62 -11.16 13.68
N ALA A 7 -13.42 -10.79 14.95
CA ALA A 7 -12.18 -11.09 15.67
C ALA A 7 -11.95 -12.58 15.90
N GLN A 8 -13.00 -13.31 16.31
CA GLN A 8 -12.95 -14.76 16.45
C GLN A 8 -12.81 -15.46 15.10
N LEU A 9 -13.37 -14.90 14.02
CA LEU A 9 -13.22 -15.47 12.68
C LEU A 9 -11.76 -15.39 12.20
N LEU A 10 -11.11 -14.23 12.37
CA LEU A 10 -9.72 -13.99 11.95
C LEU A 10 -8.69 -14.70 12.84
N ALA A 11 -9.01 -14.93 14.12
CA ALA A 11 -8.13 -15.67 15.02
C ALA A 11 -7.96 -17.14 14.63
N ASN A 12 -8.99 -17.80 14.08
CA ASN A 12 -8.92 -19.22 13.71
C ASN A 12 -7.79 -19.53 12.68
N PRO A 13 -7.62 -18.77 11.59
CA PRO A 13 -6.48 -18.93 10.68
C PRO A 13 -5.18 -18.27 11.20
N GLY A 14 -5.14 -17.76 12.43
CA GLY A 14 -3.96 -17.10 12.98
C GLY A 14 -3.70 -15.68 12.46
N VAL A 15 -4.70 -15.01 11.89
CA VAL A 15 -4.54 -13.63 11.39
C VAL A 15 -4.53 -12.66 12.56
N THR A 16 -3.38 -12.05 12.82
CA THR A 16 -3.24 -11.00 13.83
C THR A 16 -3.88 -9.69 13.36
N GLN A 17 -4.68 -9.07 14.22
CA GLN A 17 -5.28 -7.77 13.92
C GLN A 17 -4.28 -6.65 14.18
N SER A 18 -4.17 -5.74 13.21
CA SER A 18 -3.50 -4.46 13.38
C SER A 18 -4.54 -3.36 13.17
N LEU A 19 -4.70 -2.49 14.16
CA LEU A 19 -5.63 -1.36 14.10
C LEU A 19 -4.84 -0.06 13.96
N GLY A 20 -5.26 0.80 13.04
CA GLY A 20 -4.75 2.16 12.93
C GLY A 20 -5.23 3.03 14.10
N ARG A 21 -4.60 4.19 14.29
CA ARG A 21 -5.01 5.14 15.33
C ARG A 21 -6.41 5.69 15.01
N PRO A 22 -7.27 5.88 16.03
CA PRO A 22 -8.59 6.46 15.81
C PRO A 22 -8.50 7.79 15.07
N ARG A 23 -9.27 7.92 13.98
CA ARG A 23 -9.38 9.13 13.14
C ARG A 23 -8.08 9.55 12.42
N VAL A 24 -7.14 8.63 12.18
CA VAL A 24 -5.90 8.92 11.43
C VAL A 24 -5.87 8.12 10.12
N SER A 25 -6.28 8.76 9.02
CA SER A 25 -6.29 8.13 7.68
C SER A 25 -4.89 7.82 7.13
N ASN A 26 -3.88 8.59 7.57
CA ASN A 26 -2.49 8.39 7.15
C ASN A 26 -1.88 7.07 7.63
N ASP A 27 -2.55 6.33 8.52
CA ASP A 27 -2.15 4.98 8.93
C ASP A 27 -2.56 3.91 7.89
N ASN A 28 -3.30 4.28 6.83
CA ASN A 28 -3.63 3.38 5.72
C ASN A 28 -3.38 4.00 4.32
N PRO A 29 -2.15 4.46 4.03
CA PRO A 29 -1.86 5.20 2.80
C PRO A 29 -2.07 4.36 1.54
N TYR A 30 -1.91 3.03 1.62
CA TYR A 30 -2.06 2.15 0.47
C TYR A 30 -3.51 2.01 0.01
N SER A 31 -4.45 1.77 0.94
CA SER A 31 -5.86 1.70 0.55
C SER A 31 -6.40 3.05 0.10
N GLU A 32 -5.95 4.16 0.69
CA GLU A 32 -6.37 5.51 0.26
C GLU A 32 -5.95 5.80 -1.19
N VAL A 33 -4.72 5.46 -1.56
CA VAL A 33 -4.25 5.58 -2.95
C VAL A 33 -5.03 4.66 -3.89
N GLN A 34 -5.37 3.45 -3.45
CA GLN A 34 -6.22 2.55 -4.24
C GLN A 34 -7.63 3.14 -4.45
N PHE A 35 -8.25 3.70 -3.41
CA PHE A 35 -9.55 4.37 -3.51
C PHE A 35 -9.51 5.60 -4.42
N LYS A 36 -8.43 6.37 -4.38
CA LYS A 36 -8.22 7.45 -5.34
C LYS A 36 -8.12 6.90 -6.77
N THR A 37 -7.39 5.81 -6.98
CA THR A 37 -7.21 5.24 -8.32
C THR A 37 -8.54 4.80 -8.94
N ILE A 38 -9.40 4.12 -8.19
CA ILE A 38 -10.72 3.70 -8.70
C ILE A 38 -11.65 4.89 -8.97
N LYS A 39 -11.71 5.87 -8.06
CA LYS A 39 -12.62 7.04 -8.19
C LYS A 39 -12.27 7.96 -9.34
N TYR A 40 -10.99 8.06 -9.68
CA TYR A 40 -10.50 8.90 -10.78
C TYR A 40 -10.31 8.13 -12.08
N HIS A 41 -10.71 6.85 -12.12
CA HIS A 41 -10.71 6.09 -13.36
C HIS A 41 -11.74 6.68 -14.34
N PRO A 42 -11.41 6.84 -15.64
CA PRO A 42 -12.34 7.45 -16.61
C PRO A 42 -13.70 6.76 -16.72
N GLY A 43 -13.74 5.44 -16.48
CA GLY A 43 -14.98 4.67 -16.48
C GLY A 43 -15.77 4.70 -15.16
N PHE A 44 -15.30 5.41 -14.13
CA PHE A 44 -16.01 5.50 -12.86
C PHE A 44 -17.22 6.44 -12.99
N PRO A 45 -18.45 5.98 -12.76
CA PRO A 45 -19.63 6.79 -12.97
C PRO A 45 -19.85 7.78 -11.81
N SER A 46 -20.64 8.84 -12.05
CA SER A 46 -21.05 9.77 -10.99
C SER A 46 -21.95 9.10 -9.95
N ARG A 47 -22.79 8.15 -10.38
CA ARG A 47 -23.63 7.27 -9.58
C ARG A 47 -23.80 5.93 -10.30
N PHE A 48 -23.85 4.84 -9.54
CA PHE A 48 -24.29 3.54 -10.06
C PHE A 48 -25.82 3.47 -10.05
N GLY A 49 -26.41 2.77 -11.02
CA GLY A 49 -27.87 2.57 -11.08
C GLY A 49 -28.34 1.53 -10.07
N CYS A 50 -27.54 0.47 -9.88
CA CYS A 50 -27.77 -0.55 -8.85
C CYS A 50 -26.44 -1.16 -8.32
N ILE A 51 -26.56 -2.13 -7.42
CA ILE A 51 -25.39 -2.85 -6.88
C ILE A 51 -24.75 -3.77 -7.91
N GLU A 52 -25.53 -4.30 -8.86
CA GLU A 52 -25.05 -5.12 -9.97
C GLU A 52 -24.10 -4.31 -10.87
N ASP A 53 -24.48 -3.09 -11.25
CA ASP A 53 -23.62 -2.17 -12.02
C ASP A 53 -22.28 -1.93 -11.31
N ALA A 54 -22.34 -1.71 -9.99
CA ALA A 54 -21.14 -1.50 -9.18
C ALA A 54 -20.24 -2.74 -9.16
N LYS A 55 -20.82 -3.94 -9.04
CA LYS A 55 -20.09 -5.21 -9.06
C LYS A 55 -19.43 -5.46 -10.41
N ASP A 56 -20.14 -5.22 -11.51
CA ASP A 56 -19.62 -5.45 -12.85
C ASP A 56 -18.50 -4.46 -13.19
N PHE A 57 -18.68 -3.17 -12.85
CA PHE A 57 -17.59 -2.20 -12.92
C PHE A 57 -16.37 -2.64 -12.09
N CYS A 58 -16.57 -3.02 -10.83
CA CYS A 58 -15.47 -3.43 -9.95
C CYS A 58 -14.75 -4.67 -10.49
N ARG A 59 -15.46 -5.65 -11.04
CA ARG A 59 -14.86 -6.87 -11.60
C ARG A 59 -13.91 -6.53 -12.74
N THR A 60 -14.38 -5.74 -13.71
CA THR A 60 -13.55 -5.30 -14.84
C THR A 60 -12.40 -4.41 -14.38
N PHE A 61 -12.67 -3.46 -13.48
CA PHE A 61 -11.66 -2.56 -12.95
C PHE A 61 -10.54 -3.31 -12.22
N PHE A 62 -10.86 -4.25 -11.31
CA PHE A 62 -9.85 -4.97 -10.55
C PHE A 62 -9.07 -5.96 -11.39
N GLN A 63 -9.68 -6.54 -12.43
CA GLN A 63 -8.94 -7.33 -13.41
C GLN A 63 -7.88 -6.46 -14.08
N TRP A 64 -8.28 -5.36 -14.71
CA TRP A 64 -7.37 -4.42 -15.35
C TRP A 64 -6.30 -3.87 -14.38
N TYR A 65 -6.71 -3.45 -13.18
CA TYR A 65 -5.81 -2.90 -12.15
C TYR A 65 -4.70 -3.90 -11.78
N ASN A 66 -5.05 -5.18 -11.62
CA ASN A 66 -4.10 -6.20 -11.17
C ASN A 66 -3.23 -6.75 -12.30
N THR A 67 -3.73 -6.83 -13.54
CA THR A 67 -3.06 -7.54 -14.64
C THR A 67 -2.47 -6.65 -15.72
N GLU A 68 -2.93 -5.40 -15.86
CA GLU A 68 -2.56 -4.52 -16.96
C GLU A 68 -2.03 -3.17 -16.50
N HIS A 69 -2.66 -2.58 -15.47
CA HIS A 69 -2.26 -1.27 -14.97
C HIS A 69 -0.87 -1.31 -14.31
N ARG A 70 0.05 -0.51 -14.83
CA ARG A 70 1.43 -0.42 -14.34
C ARG A 70 1.59 0.73 -13.35
N HIS A 71 2.15 0.43 -12.18
CA HIS A 71 2.23 1.39 -11.09
C HIS A 71 3.65 1.92 -10.89
N GLY A 72 3.80 3.24 -10.87
CA GLY A 72 5.09 3.89 -10.61
C GLY A 72 5.73 3.49 -9.28
N GLY A 73 4.92 3.36 -8.22
CA GLY A 73 5.37 2.97 -6.87
C GLY A 73 5.94 1.55 -6.78
N ILE A 74 5.60 0.67 -7.73
CA ILE A 74 6.16 -0.69 -7.85
C ILE A 74 6.92 -0.86 -9.17
N SER A 75 7.62 0.20 -9.58
CA SER A 75 8.59 0.15 -10.69
C SER A 75 7.98 -0.18 -12.06
N LEU A 76 6.76 0.29 -12.32
CA LEU A 76 6.00 0.04 -13.54
C LEU A 76 5.70 -1.45 -13.79
N LEU A 77 5.61 -2.21 -12.71
CA LEU A 77 5.04 -3.55 -12.72
C LEU A 77 3.56 -3.49 -12.37
N THR A 78 2.86 -4.56 -12.71
CA THR A 78 1.47 -4.78 -12.28
C THR A 78 1.46 -5.40 -10.88
N PRO A 79 0.38 -5.20 -10.09
CA PRO A 79 0.25 -5.79 -8.77
C PRO A 79 0.40 -7.33 -8.81
N GLN A 80 -0.15 -7.99 -9.83
CA GLN A 80 -0.05 -9.43 -10.00
C GLN A 80 1.41 -9.90 -10.15
N GLN A 81 2.22 -9.18 -10.93
CA GLN A 81 3.64 -9.52 -11.12
C GLN A 81 4.44 -9.42 -9.83
N VAL A 82 4.12 -8.43 -8.98
CA VAL A 82 4.75 -8.29 -7.67
C VAL A 82 4.28 -9.39 -6.72
N TYR A 83 2.97 -9.63 -6.66
CA TYR A 83 2.36 -10.63 -5.78
C TYR A 83 2.91 -12.05 -6.01
N PHE A 84 3.02 -12.47 -7.27
CA PHE A 84 3.57 -13.79 -7.63
C PHE A 84 5.10 -13.82 -7.72
N GLY A 85 5.82 -12.77 -7.30
CA GLY A 85 7.28 -12.74 -7.30
C GLY A 85 7.93 -12.72 -8.70
N ARG A 86 7.16 -12.47 -9.77
CA ARG A 86 7.63 -12.45 -11.17
C ARG A 86 8.37 -11.18 -11.55
N ALA A 87 8.43 -10.22 -10.63
CA ALA A 87 9.08 -8.93 -10.79
C ALA A 87 10.55 -8.97 -11.26
N ARG A 88 11.30 -10.04 -10.97
CA ARG A 88 12.70 -10.16 -11.39
C ARG A 88 12.82 -10.49 -12.88
N GLY A 89 12.01 -11.42 -13.39
CA GLY A 89 12.00 -11.79 -14.82
C GLY A 89 11.34 -10.74 -15.71
N ASP A 90 10.26 -10.11 -15.24
CA ASP A 90 9.48 -9.16 -16.05
C ASP A 90 10.16 -7.78 -16.22
N ARG A 91 11.10 -7.46 -15.32
CA ARG A 91 11.95 -6.27 -15.43
C ARG A 91 12.88 -6.34 -16.62
N GLU A 92 13.43 -7.51 -16.94
CA GLU A 92 14.32 -7.68 -18.09
C GLU A 92 13.56 -7.42 -19.40
N GLN A 93 12.31 -7.89 -19.50
CA GLN A 93 11.44 -7.58 -20.64
C GLN A 93 11.06 -6.09 -20.72
N THR A 94 10.73 -5.46 -19.59
CA THR A 94 10.38 -4.03 -19.56
C THR A 94 11.60 -3.13 -19.84
N ALA A 95 12.81 -3.54 -19.45
CA ALA A 95 14.05 -2.84 -19.80
C ALA A 95 14.34 -2.86 -21.31
N GLY A 96 13.91 -3.92 -22.02
CA GLY A 96 13.99 -4.02 -23.47
C GLY A 96 13.21 -2.92 -24.20
N ALA A 97 12.03 -2.53 -23.70
CA ALA A 97 11.27 -1.38 -24.23
C ALA A 97 12.02 -0.04 -24.07
N GLY A 98 12.92 0.06 -23.09
CA GLY A 98 13.81 1.20 -22.89
C GLY A 98 14.91 1.35 -23.96
N HIS A 99 15.17 0.34 -24.80
CA HIS A 99 16.18 0.44 -25.86
C HIS A 99 15.82 1.48 -26.93
N GLY A 100 14.54 1.68 -27.24
CA GLY A 100 14.10 2.75 -28.16
C GLY A 100 14.35 4.15 -27.60
N LEU A 101 14.16 4.32 -26.27
CA LEU A 101 14.39 5.58 -25.57
C LEU A 101 15.87 5.96 -25.49
N ARG A 102 16.78 4.97 -25.42
CA ARG A 102 18.23 5.20 -25.42
C ARG A 102 18.77 5.78 -26.72
N ARG A 103 18.05 5.64 -27.84
CA ARG A 103 18.41 6.24 -29.13
C ARG A 103 18.08 7.74 -29.20
N GLN A 104 17.22 8.25 -28.31
CA GLN A 104 16.81 9.67 -28.26
C GLN A 104 17.51 10.40 -27.10
N THR A 105 18.83 10.51 -27.16
CA THR A 105 19.65 11.13 -26.11
C THR A 105 19.35 12.62 -25.89
N ARG A 106 18.95 13.35 -26.95
CA ARG A 106 18.56 14.78 -26.86
C ARG A 106 17.26 15.04 -26.09
N ARG A 107 16.42 14.01 -25.89
CA ARG A 107 15.11 14.14 -25.23
C ARG A 107 15.21 14.13 -23.70
N PHE A 108 16.29 13.57 -23.15
CA PHE A 108 16.44 13.36 -21.72
C PHE A 108 17.64 14.15 -21.17
N VAL A 109 17.37 15.39 -20.75
CA VAL A 109 18.38 16.31 -20.18
C VAL A 109 19.12 15.71 -18.97
N LYS A 110 18.48 14.78 -18.23
CA LYS A 110 19.05 14.09 -17.05
C LYS A 110 19.43 12.62 -17.33
N GLY A 111 19.56 12.25 -18.60
CA GLY A 111 19.81 10.86 -19.01
C GLY A 111 18.55 9.98 -18.98
N PRO A 112 18.66 8.74 -19.47
CA PRO A 112 17.52 7.84 -19.63
C PRO A 112 16.84 7.54 -18.27
N PRO A 113 15.50 7.40 -18.24
CA PRO A 113 14.78 7.11 -17.01
C PRO A 113 15.24 5.77 -16.43
N LYS A 114 15.64 5.79 -15.15
CA LYS A 114 16.00 4.59 -14.39
C LYS A 114 14.76 4.03 -13.71
N ALA A 115 14.51 2.73 -13.88
CA ALA A 115 13.43 2.06 -13.16
C ALA A 115 13.70 2.08 -11.65
N ALA A 116 12.68 2.40 -10.86
CA ALA A 116 12.77 2.35 -9.41
C ALA A 116 13.09 0.92 -8.93
N LYS A 117 13.72 0.82 -7.76
CA LYS A 117 13.91 -0.46 -7.07
C LYS A 117 12.60 -0.83 -6.37
N LEU A 118 12.18 -2.09 -6.48
CA LEU A 118 11.06 -2.58 -5.67
C LEU A 118 11.47 -2.55 -4.20
N LEU A 119 10.55 -2.11 -3.35
CA LEU A 119 10.65 -2.34 -1.91
C LEU A 119 10.55 -3.85 -1.66
N ALA A 120 11.38 -4.38 -0.76
CA ALA A 120 11.31 -5.79 -0.37
C ALA A 120 10.03 -6.06 0.45
N GLU A 121 9.61 -5.07 1.25
CA GLU A 121 8.47 -5.16 2.16
C GLU A 121 7.75 -3.81 2.23
N ALA A 122 6.44 -3.86 2.49
CA ALA A 122 5.60 -2.71 2.74
C ALA A 122 4.72 -2.98 3.98
N TRP A 123 4.49 -1.95 4.79
CA TRP A 123 3.80 -2.07 6.07
C TRP A 123 2.69 -1.02 6.16
N ILE A 124 1.46 -1.42 6.50
CA ILE A 124 0.36 -0.49 6.80
C ILE A 124 0.59 0.14 8.18
N ASN A 125 1.10 -0.64 9.14
CA ASN A 125 1.53 -0.16 10.45
C ASN A 125 2.85 -0.85 10.81
N ARG A 126 4.00 -0.19 10.58
CA ARG A 126 5.29 -0.75 10.98
C ARG A 126 5.42 -0.64 12.50
N ALA A 127 5.66 -1.76 13.18
CA ALA A 127 5.94 -1.73 14.60
C ALA A 127 7.20 -0.88 14.86
N ILE A 128 7.10 0.11 15.75
CA ILE A 128 8.28 0.79 16.26
C ILE A 128 8.98 -0.23 17.15
N PRO A 129 10.26 -0.58 16.89
CA PRO A 129 10.98 -1.46 17.79
C PRO A 129 11.02 -0.77 19.16
N VAL A 130 10.43 -1.41 20.17
CA VAL A 130 10.57 -0.96 21.54
C VAL A 130 12.03 -1.23 21.88
N THR A 131 12.85 -0.19 21.88
CA THR A 131 14.18 -0.27 22.48
C THR A 131 13.93 -0.59 23.95
N SER A 132 14.19 -1.81 24.40
CA SER A 132 14.20 -2.12 25.84
C SER A 132 15.26 -1.24 26.49
N ALA A 133 14.85 -0.07 26.98
CA ALA A 133 15.63 0.72 27.90
C ALA A 133 15.62 -0.03 29.23
N ASN A 134 16.66 -0.84 29.43
CA ASN A 134 16.97 -1.41 30.73
C ASN A 134 17.15 -0.27 31.75
N GLY A 135 16.33 -0.31 32.81
CA GLY A 135 16.72 0.02 34.18
C GLY A 135 17.12 1.46 34.49
N ALA A 136 16.15 2.30 34.85
CA ALA A 136 16.34 3.31 35.90
C ALA A 136 14.99 3.64 36.53
N LYS A 137 14.78 3.17 37.76
CA LYS A 137 13.64 3.51 38.63
C LYS A 137 13.80 4.98 39.07
N PRO A 138 12.83 5.89 38.86
CA PRO A 138 12.94 7.22 39.46
C PRO A 138 12.70 7.11 40.97
N ALA A 139 13.60 7.76 41.71
CA ALA A 139 13.55 7.90 43.16
C ALA A 139 12.31 8.69 43.58
N ASN A 140 11.74 8.26 44.70
CA ASN A 140 10.63 8.89 45.40
C ASN A 140 11.10 10.20 46.07
N GLY A 141 10.23 11.22 46.12
CA GLY A 141 10.33 12.31 47.10
C GLY A 141 10.27 13.73 46.54
N GLY A 142 9.08 14.34 46.59
CA GLY A 142 8.89 15.78 46.39
C GLY A 142 7.51 16.20 46.88
N LYS A 143 7.44 16.57 48.16
CA LYS A 143 6.24 17.14 48.80
C LYS A 143 5.84 18.43 48.08
N GLU A 144 4.55 18.56 47.76
CA GLU A 144 3.93 19.85 47.47
C GLU A 144 3.88 20.67 48.76
N SER A 145 4.46 21.87 48.73
CA SER A 145 4.22 22.90 49.74
C SER A 145 4.19 24.29 49.09
N SER A 146 3.07 24.98 49.33
CA SER A 146 2.88 26.43 49.43
C SER A 146 3.01 27.32 48.19
N LEU A 147 1.85 27.83 47.78
CA LEU A 147 1.47 29.26 47.70
C LEU A 147 2.38 30.21 46.89
N ASN A 148 1.85 30.71 45.78
CA ASN A 148 1.24 32.04 45.70
C ASN A 148 0.19 32.06 44.59
#